data_AF-A1ZJ21-F1
#
_entry.id   AF-A1ZJ21-F1
#
_cell.length_a   1.000
_cell.length_b   1.000
_cell.length_c   1.000
_cell.angle_alpha   90.00
_cell.angle_beta   90.00
_cell.angle_gamma   90.00
#
_symmetry.space_group_name_H-M   'P 1'
#
loop_
_entity.id
_entity.type
_entity.pdbx_description
1 polymer ?
#
loop_
_entity_poly.entity_id
_entity_poly.type
_entity_poly.pdbx_seq_one_letter_code
_entity_poly.pdbx_strand_id
1 'polypeptide(L)'
;MKYAHYFLICLWAMACQATPPQYFDKITYRYRDSSVEARFHRSYTVVLAASGKAKVSVDVYGDTIAHKKFNINQAEFNRLKALSKMLPSGGKKLSGAKGGSSQTIHLSKTHKQVYRLIWDNRTKETSETTALIQYVKQLTPDLEKLLATKHDVHSSELAGNAQDYEQTKALEIRTALKQVKNTKKEKELLKSLWMLTRKNTIGNYPLHVSLGIGIQDKNGQAVHINQRQQGHTAHITLRGLDRNNNRKQKWEVKIVHQPIDMNNLAELMYE
;
A
#
# COMPACT_ATOMS: atom_id res chain seq x y z
N MET A 1 10.49 -60.07 33.41
CA MET A 1 9.26 -59.59 32.75
C MET A 1 9.06 -58.11 33.07
N LYS A 2 9.17 -57.23 32.06
CA LYS A 2 8.29 -56.06 31.79
C LYS A 2 9.02 -55.01 30.93
N TYR A 3 8.79 -55.18 29.62
CA TYR A 3 8.79 -54.26 28.48
C TYR A 3 8.92 -52.75 28.80
N ALA A 4 9.94 -52.05 28.29
CA ALA A 4 10.03 -51.50 26.92
C ALA A 4 9.02 -50.36 26.64
N HIS A 5 9.31 -49.12 27.05
CA HIS A 5 8.57 -47.91 26.65
C HIS A 5 9.47 -46.66 26.67
N TYR A 6 10.45 -46.56 25.76
CA TYR A 6 11.08 -45.28 25.39
C TYR A 6 11.27 -45.27 23.88
N PHE A 7 10.15 -45.16 23.15
CA PHE A 7 10.15 -44.96 21.71
C PHE A 7 9.44 -43.64 21.40
N LEU A 8 10.22 -42.71 20.86
CA LEU A 8 9.81 -41.87 19.73
C LEU A 8 8.74 -40.79 20.00
N ILE A 9 9.14 -39.70 20.63
CA ILE A 9 8.53 -38.37 20.42
C ILE A 9 9.54 -37.49 19.68
N CYS A 10 9.79 -37.84 18.41
CA CYS A 10 10.35 -36.94 17.41
C CYS A 10 9.27 -36.71 16.35
N LEU A 11 8.12 -36.18 16.76
CA LEU A 11 7.04 -35.77 15.87
C LEU A 11 7.35 -34.38 15.33
N TRP A 12 8.15 -34.37 14.26
CA TRP A 12 7.86 -33.62 13.04
C TRP A 12 7.41 -32.16 13.26
N ALA A 13 8.33 -31.31 13.72
CA ALA A 13 8.34 -29.91 13.32
C ALA A 13 8.78 -29.80 11.84
N MET A 14 8.06 -30.49 10.93
CA MET A 14 8.14 -30.16 9.52
C MET A 14 7.46 -28.81 9.38
N ALA A 15 8.27 -27.76 9.28
CA ALA A 15 7.84 -26.46 8.81
C ALA A 15 7.10 -26.70 7.49
N CYS A 16 5.76 -26.70 7.56
CA CYS A 16 4.89 -26.89 6.43
C CYS A 16 5.10 -25.69 5.52
N GLN A 17 5.99 -25.83 4.52
CA GLN A 17 6.11 -24.86 3.45
C GLN A 17 4.78 -24.88 2.72
N ALA A 18 4.00 -23.81 2.87
CA ALA A 18 2.66 -23.74 2.31
C ALA A 18 2.76 -23.85 0.79
N THR A 19 2.45 -25.04 0.25
CA THR A 19 2.39 -25.24 -1.19
C THR A 19 1.31 -24.34 -1.78
N PRO A 20 1.60 -23.63 -2.88
CA PRO A 20 0.60 -22.79 -3.55
C PRO A 20 -0.64 -23.61 -3.90
N PRO A 21 -1.85 -23.10 -3.60
CA PRO A 21 -3.09 -23.81 -3.91
C PRO A 21 -3.29 -23.89 -5.42
N GLN A 22 -3.79 -25.04 -5.88
CA GLN A 22 -3.98 -25.29 -7.32
C GLN A 22 -5.10 -24.44 -7.94
N TYR A 23 -5.95 -23.81 -7.12
CA TYR A 23 -7.15 -23.11 -7.56
C TYR A 23 -7.08 -21.62 -7.24
N PHE A 24 -6.60 -20.82 -8.19
CA PHE A 24 -6.68 -19.36 -8.16
C PHE A 24 -7.16 -18.82 -9.52
N ASP A 25 -7.77 -17.63 -9.50
CA ASP A 25 -8.27 -16.94 -10.69
C ASP A 25 -7.62 -15.56 -10.92
N LYS A 26 -6.74 -15.13 -10.02
CA LYS A 26 -6.00 -13.87 -10.16
C LYS A 26 -4.61 -13.95 -9.52
N ILE A 27 -3.61 -13.46 -10.25
CA ILE A 27 -2.25 -13.21 -9.77
C ILE A 27 -2.05 -11.71 -9.63
N THR A 28 -1.44 -11.28 -8.54
CA THR A 28 -0.95 -9.91 -8.37
C THR A 28 0.53 -9.96 -8.02
N TYR A 29 1.35 -9.36 -8.86
CA TYR A 29 2.78 -9.17 -8.63
C TYR A 29 3.03 -7.70 -8.32
N ARG A 30 3.75 -7.43 -7.23
CA ARG A 30 4.12 -6.08 -6.81
C ARG A 30 5.62 -6.01 -6.61
N TYR A 31 6.23 -4.98 -7.18
CA TYR A 31 7.60 -4.58 -6.91
C TYR A 31 7.59 -3.20 -6.26
N ARG A 32 8.39 -3.03 -5.21
CA ARG A 32 8.57 -1.77 -4.51
C ARG A 32 10.05 -1.50 -4.34
N ASP A 33 10.53 -0.42 -4.95
CA ASP A 33 11.86 0.08 -4.70
C ASP A 33 11.86 1.04 -3.51
N SER A 34 12.59 0.68 -2.45
CA SER A 34 12.96 1.61 -1.37
C SER A 34 14.49 1.63 -1.17
N SER A 35 15.25 1.30 -2.22
CA SER A 35 16.71 1.27 -2.22
C SER A 35 17.34 2.54 -2.77
N VAL A 36 16.58 3.34 -3.53
CA VAL A 36 17.02 4.61 -4.10
C VAL A 36 16.50 5.79 -3.28
N GLU A 37 17.02 6.99 -3.52
CA GLU A 37 16.43 8.19 -2.90
C GLU A 37 14.96 8.31 -3.27
N ALA A 38 14.23 8.91 -2.35
CA ALA A 38 12.79 8.99 -2.40
C ALA A 38 12.30 9.51 -3.78
N ARG A 39 12.92 10.56 -4.34
CA ARG A 39 12.57 11.16 -5.65
C ARG A 39 12.67 10.20 -6.84
N PHE A 40 13.38 9.08 -6.70
CA PHE A 40 13.55 8.05 -7.72
C PHE A 40 12.76 6.77 -7.41
N HIS A 41 12.01 6.72 -6.30
CA HIS A 41 11.22 5.55 -5.93
C HIS A 41 10.15 5.26 -7.01
N ARG A 42 10.32 4.14 -7.70
CA ARG A 42 9.29 3.61 -8.62
C ARG A 42 8.85 2.24 -8.12
N SER A 43 7.54 2.11 -7.94
CA SER A 43 6.88 0.85 -7.61
C SER A 43 5.93 0.51 -8.75
N TYR A 44 5.64 -0.77 -8.94
CA TYR A 44 4.60 -1.16 -9.88
C TYR A 44 3.85 -2.39 -9.39
N THR A 45 2.59 -2.48 -9.85
CA THR A 45 1.70 -3.61 -9.56
C THR A 45 1.15 -4.13 -10.87
N VAL A 46 1.36 -5.41 -11.15
CA VAL A 46 0.76 -6.13 -12.27
C VAL A 46 -0.32 -7.06 -11.74
N VAL A 47 -1.52 -6.99 -12.32
CA VAL A 47 -2.66 -7.85 -11.99
C VAL A 47 -3.07 -8.60 -13.26
N LEU A 48 -3.12 -9.92 -13.17
CA LEU A 48 -3.45 -10.84 -14.26
C LEU A 48 -4.61 -11.74 -13.80
N ALA A 49 -5.72 -11.78 -14.55
CA ALA A 49 -6.90 -12.56 -14.18
C ALA A 49 -7.24 -13.64 -15.22
N ALA A 50 -7.82 -14.75 -14.74
CA ALA A 50 -8.29 -15.86 -15.56
C ALA A 50 -9.34 -15.46 -16.59
N SER A 51 -10.07 -14.37 -16.34
CA SER A 51 -11.04 -13.81 -17.29
C SER A 51 -10.39 -13.14 -18.51
N GLY A 52 -9.06 -13.22 -18.64
CA GLY A 52 -8.26 -12.56 -19.68
C GLY A 52 -7.98 -11.08 -19.43
N LYS A 53 -8.54 -10.47 -18.38
CA LYS A 53 -8.32 -9.04 -18.05
C LYS A 53 -7.03 -8.87 -17.27
N ALA A 54 -6.18 -7.95 -17.71
CA ALA A 54 -4.94 -7.61 -17.04
C ALA A 54 -4.75 -6.09 -16.92
N LYS A 55 -3.94 -5.69 -15.94
CA LYS A 55 -3.52 -4.29 -15.76
C LYS A 55 -2.16 -4.18 -15.11
N VAL A 56 -1.48 -3.09 -15.41
CA VAL A 56 -0.30 -2.63 -14.70
C VAL A 56 -0.51 -1.19 -14.24
N SER A 57 -0.08 -0.87 -13.02
CA SER A 57 0.05 0.49 -12.52
C SER A 57 1.48 0.74 -12.05
N VAL A 58 2.02 1.91 -12.38
CA VAL A 58 3.31 2.40 -11.88
C VAL A 58 3.02 3.57 -10.96
N ASP A 59 3.59 3.50 -9.77
CA ASP A 59 3.37 4.45 -8.70
C ASP A 59 4.69 5.05 -8.23
N VAL A 60 4.67 6.35 -7.95
CA VAL A 60 5.74 7.08 -7.26
C VAL A 60 5.11 7.64 -5.99
N TYR A 61 5.56 7.18 -4.82
CA TYR A 61 4.94 7.51 -3.51
C TYR A 61 3.43 7.22 -3.39
N GLY A 62 2.97 6.20 -4.11
CA GLY A 62 1.54 5.84 -4.13
C GLY A 62 0.68 6.79 -4.97
N ASP A 63 1.28 7.74 -5.68
CA ASP A 63 0.63 8.44 -6.78
C ASP A 63 0.86 7.63 -8.06
N THR A 64 -0.23 7.20 -8.70
CA THR A 64 -0.15 6.46 -9.96
C THR A 64 0.23 7.41 -11.08
N ILE A 65 1.46 7.24 -11.59
CA ILE A 65 2.01 8.06 -12.68
C ILE A 65 1.72 7.47 -14.05
N ALA A 66 1.48 6.16 -14.11
CA ALA A 66 1.12 5.47 -15.34
C ALA A 66 0.23 4.26 -15.03
N HIS A 67 -0.69 3.96 -15.92
CA HIS A 67 -1.47 2.73 -15.86
C HIS A 67 -1.80 2.25 -17.27
N LYS A 68 -1.87 0.93 -17.44
CA LYS A 68 -2.25 0.32 -18.71
C LYS A 68 -3.09 -0.91 -18.45
N LYS A 69 -4.23 -1.00 -19.15
CA LYS A 69 -5.04 -2.22 -19.22
C LYS A 69 -4.66 -2.97 -20.48
N PHE A 70 -4.64 -4.29 -20.40
CA PHE A 70 -4.34 -5.17 -21.52
C PHE A 70 -5.05 -6.51 -21.32
N ASN A 71 -5.01 -7.36 -22.34
CA ASN A 71 -5.60 -8.68 -22.28
C ASN A 71 -4.51 -9.74 -22.33
N ILE A 72 -4.79 -10.87 -21.67
CA ILE A 72 -4.04 -12.12 -21.80
C ILE A 72 -5.01 -13.21 -22.23
N ASN A 73 -4.52 -14.20 -22.96
CA ASN A 73 -5.32 -15.35 -23.37
C ASN A 73 -5.30 -16.47 -22.30
N GLN A 74 -6.16 -17.47 -22.49
CA GLN A 74 -6.29 -18.58 -21.54
C GLN A 74 -5.02 -19.43 -21.45
N ALA A 75 -4.27 -19.60 -22.55
CA ALA A 75 -3.03 -20.37 -22.56
C ALA A 75 -1.93 -19.68 -21.73
N GLU A 76 -1.82 -18.36 -21.84
CA GLU A 76 -0.93 -17.53 -21.02
C GLU A 76 -1.27 -17.64 -19.53
N PHE A 77 -2.56 -17.55 -19.18
CA PHE A 77 -2.98 -17.72 -17.79
C PHE A 77 -2.73 -19.14 -17.26
N ASN A 78 -2.93 -20.17 -18.09
CA ASN A 78 -2.62 -21.55 -17.72
C ASN A 78 -1.11 -21.76 -17.51
N ARG A 79 -0.26 -21.09 -18.30
CA ARG A 79 1.19 -21.11 -18.08
C ARG A 79 1.59 -20.44 -16.77
N LEU A 80 0.96 -19.31 -16.41
CA LEU A 80 1.12 -18.69 -15.09
C LEU A 80 0.73 -19.65 -13.95
N LYS A 81 -0.39 -20.39 -14.09
CA LYS A 81 -0.78 -21.43 -13.12
C LYS A 81 0.28 -22.51 -12.98
N ALA A 82 0.82 -23.01 -14.08
CA ALA A 82 1.85 -24.04 -14.06
C ALA A 82 3.11 -23.57 -13.32
N LEU A 83 3.59 -22.35 -13.63
CA LEU A 83 4.75 -21.75 -12.95
C LEU A 83 4.49 -21.50 -11.46
N SER A 84 3.26 -21.10 -11.10
CA SER A 84 2.90 -20.81 -9.71
C SER A 84 2.84 -22.04 -8.80
N LYS A 85 2.68 -23.26 -9.36
CA LYS A 85 2.67 -24.51 -8.56
C LYS A 85 4.01 -24.78 -7.87
N MET A 86 5.08 -24.21 -8.41
CA MET A 86 6.45 -24.49 -8.00
C MET A 86 7.05 -23.32 -7.20
N LEU A 87 6.26 -22.56 -6.44
CA LEU A 87 6.77 -21.48 -5.59
C LEU A 87 7.01 -21.99 -4.17
N PRO A 88 8.22 -22.50 -3.83
CA PRO A 88 8.47 -23.09 -2.51
C PRO A 88 8.66 -22.04 -1.41
N SER A 89 9.28 -20.91 -1.74
CA SER A 89 9.58 -19.83 -0.80
C SER A 89 10.13 -18.60 -1.54
N GLY A 90 10.34 -17.50 -0.81
CA GLY A 90 10.98 -16.29 -1.34
C GLY A 90 12.48 -16.46 -1.62
N GLY A 91 13.08 -17.59 -1.20
CA GLY A 91 14.48 -17.91 -1.38
C GLY A 91 15.33 -17.85 -0.10
N LYS A 92 16.66 -17.93 -0.25
CA LYS A 92 17.62 -17.92 0.87
C LYS A 92 18.03 -16.49 1.22
N LYS A 93 18.06 -16.15 2.51
CA LYS A 93 18.56 -14.86 2.99
C LYS A 93 20.06 -14.71 2.67
N LEU A 94 20.43 -13.53 2.19
CA LEU A 94 21.79 -13.08 1.93
C LEU A 94 22.22 -12.12 3.04
N SER A 95 23.48 -12.20 3.46
CA SER A 95 24.10 -11.19 4.34
C SER A 95 24.55 -9.98 3.51
N GLY A 96 24.48 -8.77 4.11
CA GLY A 96 25.16 -7.59 3.57
C GLY A 96 24.40 -6.70 2.57
N ALA A 97 23.14 -7.00 2.24
CA ALA A 97 22.35 -6.13 1.37
C ALA A 97 22.00 -4.78 2.04
N LYS A 98 22.37 -3.67 1.39
CA LYS A 98 22.03 -2.28 1.77
C LYS A 98 20.82 -1.80 0.95
N GLY A 99 19.99 -0.93 1.55
CA GLY A 99 18.70 -0.52 0.97
C GLY A 99 17.59 -1.57 1.13
N GLY A 100 16.35 -1.25 0.75
CA GLY A 100 15.21 -2.16 0.89
C GLY A 100 14.25 -2.10 -0.29
N SER A 101 14.46 -2.94 -1.30
CA SER A 101 13.39 -3.24 -2.26
C SER A 101 12.64 -4.49 -1.80
N SER A 102 11.34 -4.55 -2.09
CA SER A 102 10.50 -5.68 -1.73
C SER A 102 9.63 -6.09 -2.90
N GLN A 103 9.37 -7.38 -2.97
CA GLN A 103 8.56 -8.00 -3.98
C GLN A 103 7.48 -8.85 -3.31
N THR A 104 6.34 -8.96 -3.97
CA THR A 104 5.22 -9.73 -3.45
C THR A 104 4.47 -10.39 -4.59
N ILE A 105 4.15 -11.67 -4.41
CA ILE A 105 3.20 -12.41 -5.25
C ILE A 105 2.00 -12.76 -4.40
N HIS A 106 0.82 -12.38 -4.85
CA HIS A 106 -0.47 -12.75 -4.28
C HIS A 106 -1.25 -13.59 -5.27
N LEU A 107 -1.72 -14.75 -4.82
CA LEU A 107 -2.71 -15.55 -5.55
C LEU A 107 -4.04 -15.43 -4.83
N SER A 108 -5.11 -15.25 -5.59
CA SER A 108 -6.45 -15.13 -5.04
C SER A 108 -7.48 -15.91 -5.85
N LYS A 109 -8.53 -16.35 -5.17
CA LYS A 109 -9.69 -17.04 -5.71
C LYS A 109 -10.94 -16.33 -5.23
N THR A 110 -11.79 -15.86 -6.14
CA THR A 110 -13.04 -15.17 -5.77
C THR A 110 -12.79 -14.06 -4.72
N HIS A 111 -11.77 -13.23 -4.98
CA HIS A 111 -11.30 -12.14 -4.11
C HIS A 111 -10.64 -12.54 -2.78
N LYS A 112 -10.67 -13.80 -2.36
CA LYS A 112 -9.97 -14.27 -1.17
C LYS A 112 -8.50 -14.57 -1.49
N GLN A 113 -7.58 -14.08 -0.66
CA GLN A 113 -6.16 -14.44 -0.77
C GLN A 113 -5.98 -15.90 -0.39
N VAL A 114 -5.41 -16.69 -1.29
CA VAL A 114 -5.15 -18.13 -1.07
C VAL A 114 -3.66 -18.42 -0.94
N TYR A 115 -2.79 -17.50 -1.39
CA TYR A 115 -1.35 -17.59 -1.21
C TYR A 115 -0.70 -16.20 -1.23
N ARG A 116 0.37 -16.05 -0.47
CA ARG A 116 1.19 -14.84 -0.42
C ARG A 116 2.65 -15.20 -0.24
N LEU A 117 3.48 -14.71 -1.15
CA LEU A 117 4.93 -14.76 -1.05
C LEU A 117 5.48 -13.35 -0.99
N ILE A 118 6.36 -13.07 -0.04
CA ILE A 118 7.04 -11.78 0.13
C ILE A 118 8.53 -12.07 0.27
N TRP A 119 9.34 -11.28 -0.41
CA TRP A 119 10.78 -11.29 -0.25
C TRP A 119 11.34 -9.90 -0.56
N ASP A 120 12.59 -9.68 -0.20
CA ASP A 120 13.30 -8.43 -0.41
C ASP A 120 14.59 -8.68 -1.20
N ASN A 121 15.32 -7.60 -1.51
CA ASN A 121 16.66 -7.68 -2.09
C ASN A 121 17.71 -8.38 -1.20
N ARG A 122 17.35 -8.76 0.03
CA ARG A 122 18.18 -9.57 0.92
C ARG A 122 17.90 -11.05 0.76
N THR A 123 17.08 -11.44 -0.21
CA THR A 123 16.70 -12.82 -0.45
C THR A 123 17.06 -13.20 -1.88
N LYS A 124 17.86 -14.26 -2.06
CA LYS A 124 18.16 -14.82 -3.38
C LYS A 124 16.97 -15.62 -3.86
N GLU A 125 16.28 -15.11 -4.87
CA GLU A 125 15.15 -15.78 -5.53
C GLU A 125 15.50 -17.20 -6.00
N THR A 126 14.51 -18.09 -5.92
CA THR A 126 14.63 -19.43 -6.53
C THR A 126 14.41 -19.35 -8.04
N SER A 127 14.90 -20.35 -8.78
CA SER A 127 14.70 -20.47 -10.24
C SER A 127 13.22 -20.36 -10.65
N GLU A 128 12.33 -20.97 -9.87
CA GLU A 128 10.90 -21.01 -10.13
C GLU A 128 10.25 -19.64 -9.91
N THR A 129 10.66 -18.94 -8.85
CA THR A 129 10.21 -17.59 -8.54
C THR A 129 10.64 -16.63 -9.65
N THR A 130 11.91 -16.70 -10.07
CA THR A 130 12.44 -15.89 -11.17
C THR A 130 11.71 -16.19 -12.49
N ALA A 131 11.46 -17.46 -12.83
CA ALA A 131 10.75 -17.83 -14.06
C ALA A 131 9.32 -17.26 -14.08
N LEU A 132 8.59 -17.29 -12.96
CA LEU A 132 7.27 -16.69 -12.87
C LEU A 132 7.33 -15.17 -13.05
N ILE A 133 8.27 -14.49 -12.40
CA ILE A 133 8.42 -13.02 -12.50
C ILE A 133 8.76 -12.61 -13.93
N GLN A 134 9.70 -13.30 -14.57
CA GLN A 134 10.05 -13.04 -15.96
C GLN A 134 8.84 -13.20 -16.88
N TYR A 135 8.04 -14.24 -16.67
CA TYR A 135 6.84 -14.46 -17.47
C TYR A 135 5.76 -13.39 -17.21
N VAL A 136 5.57 -12.95 -15.96
CA VAL A 136 4.69 -11.80 -15.64
C VAL A 136 5.15 -10.53 -16.34
N LYS A 137 6.46 -10.24 -16.33
CA LYS A 137 7.04 -9.07 -17.01
C LYS A 137 6.88 -9.17 -18.52
N GLN A 138 7.12 -10.33 -19.12
CA GLN A 138 6.93 -10.58 -20.56
C GLN A 138 5.48 -10.32 -20.99
N LEU A 139 4.50 -10.74 -20.18
CA LEU A 139 3.08 -10.49 -20.46
C LEU A 139 2.67 -9.02 -20.25
N THR A 140 3.53 -8.18 -19.65
CA THR A 140 3.20 -6.80 -19.32
C THR A 140 3.75 -5.85 -20.40
N PRO A 141 2.91 -5.38 -21.34
CA PRO A 141 3.38 -4.57 -22.45
C PRO A 141 3.89 -3.20 -21.97
N ASP A 142 4.95 -2.72 -22.61
CA ASP A 142 5.55 -1.40 -22.39
C ASP A 142 6.00 -1.13 -20.94
N LEU A 143 6.26 -2.16 -20.13
CA LEU A 143 6.61 -1.97 -18.71
C LEU A 143 7.74 -0.96 -18.51
N GLU A 144 8.83 -1.06 -19.28
CA GLU A 144 9.97 -0.13 -19.20
C GLU A 144 9.58 1.31 -19.57
N LYS A 145 8.72 1.49 -20.58
CA LYS A 145 8.22 2.81 -20.97
C LYS A 145 7.31 3.40 -19.89
N LEU A 146 6.46 2.57 -19.27
CA LEU A 146 5.61 3.00 -18.15
C LEU A 146 6.48 3.40 -16.95
N LEU A 147 7.52 2.63 -16.64
CA LEU A 147 8.50 2.97 -15.61
C LEU A 147 9.25 4.26 -15.94
N ALA A 148 9.58 4.51 -17.21
CA ALA A 148 10.25 5.72 -17.66
C ALA A 148 9.33 6.97 -17.69
N THR A 149 8.03 6.83 -17.40
CA THR A 149 7.09 7.95 -17.37
C THR A 149 7.63 9.04 -16.45
N LYS A 150 7.67 10.28 -16.98
CA LYS A 150 8.06 11.44 -16.19
C LYS A 150 7.04 11.60 -15.08
N HIS A 151 7.54 11.62 -13.85
CA HIS A 151 6.74 12.06 -12.73
C HIS A 151 6.84 13.58 -12.75
N ASP A 152 5.80 14.28 -13.21
CA ASP A 152 5.83 15.73 -13.27
C ASP A 152 5.94 16.30 -11.86
N VAL A 153 7.12 16.86 -11.65
CA VAL A 153 7.69 17.38 -10.42
C VAL A 153 7.04 18.72 -10.04
N HIS A 154 5.74 18.93 -10.25
CA HIS A 154 5.07 19.97 -9.43
C HIS A 154 4.99 19.57 -7.95
N SER A 155 5.35 18.32 -7.63
CA SER A 155 5.46 17.79 -6.26
C SER A 155 6.90 17.54 -5.77
N SER A 156 7.93 17.66 -6.61
CA SER A 156 9.29 17.19 -6.28
C SER A 156 10.36 18.28 -6.15
N GLU A 157 10.06 19.55 -6.43
CA GLU A 157 10.79 20.66 -5.80
C GLU A 157 10.47 20.73 -4.30
N LEU A 158 9.31 20.21 -3.88
CA LEU A 158 8.96 19.97 -2.48
C LEU A 158 9.68 18.73 -1.90
N ALA A 159 10.31 17.86 -2.69
CA ALA A 159 10.98 16.66 -2.16
C ALA A 159 12.34 16.96 -1.49
N GLY A 160 12.89 18.16 -1.68
CA GLY A 160 14.00 18.68 -0.87
C GLY A 160 13.61 18.90 0.60
N ASN A 161 12.32 18.96 0.90
CA ASN A 161 11.74 18.91 2.22
C ASN A 161 10.48 18.04 2.15
N ALA A 162 10.58 16.72 2.35
CA ALA A 162 9.39 15.90 2.60
C ALA A 162 8.51 16.48 3.74
N GLN A 163 9.04 17.40 4.56
CA GLN A 163 8.28 18.23 5.48
C GLN A 163 7.25 19.15 4.79
N ASP A 164 7.59 19.74 3.65
CA ASP A 164 6.82 20.76 2.95
C ASP A 164 5.70 20.16 2.10
N TYR A 165 5.85 18.93 1.58
CA TYR A 165 4.81 18.30 0.76
C TYR A 165 3.54 18.00 1.55
N GLU A 166 3.61 17.21 2.63
CA GLU A 166 2.43 16.85 3.43
C GLU A 166 1.78 18.09 4.06
N GLN A 167 2.58 19.05 4.51
CA GLN A 167 2.08 20.31 5.03
C GLN A 167 1.35 21.11 3.95
N THR A 168 1.95 21.26 2.76
CA THR A 168 1.36 21.98 1.62
C THR A 168 0.05 21.31 1.18
N LYS A 169 0.03 19.99 1.05
CA LYS A 169 -1.20 19.24 0.72
C LYS A 169 -2.28 19.37 1.77
N ALA A 170 -1.92 19.34 3.06
CA ALA A 170 -2.89 19.60 4.12
C ALA A 170 -3.47 21.02 4.04
N LEU A 171 -2.65 22.02 3.69
CA LEU A 171 -3.09 23.41 3.49
C LEU A 171 -3.98 23.57 2.24
N GLU A 172 -3.65 22.92 1.13
CA GLU A 172 -4.48 22.87 -0.08
C GLU A 172 -5.86 22.27 0.22
N ILE A 173 -5.89 21.10 0.88
CA ILE A 173 -7.13 20.42 1.28
C ILE A 173 -7.95 21.30 2.23
N ARG A 174 -7.31 21.95 3.20
CA ARG A 174 -7.98 22.92 4.09
C ARG A 174 -8.69 24.02 3.30
N THR A 175 -8.02 24.58 2.31
CA THR A 175 -8.60 25.63 1.45
C THR A 175 -9.74 25.08 0.60
N ALA A 176 -9.59 23.89 0.02
CA ALA A 176 -10.63 23.25 -0.78
C ALA A 176 -11.88 22.88 0.04
N LEU A 177 -11.71 22.39 1.27
CA LEU A 177 -12.82 22.05 2.17
C LEU A 177 -13.66 23.27 2.53
N LYS A 178 -13.07 24.47 2.64
CA LYS A 178 -13.84 25.71 2.87
C LYS A 178 -14.81 26.06 1.73
N GLN A 179 -14.53 25.58 0.52
CA GLN A 179 -15.29 25.90 -0.69
C GLN A 179 -16.16 24.74 -1.17
N VAL A 180 -16.12 23.60 -0.49
CA VAL A 180 -16.82 22.40 -0.93
C VAL A 180 -18.33 22.55 -0.72
N LYS A 181 -19.11 22.22 -1.75
CA LYS A 181 -20.58 22.28 -1.72
C LYS A 181 -21.25 20.95 -2.06
N ASN A 182 -20.44 19.92 -2.36
CA ASN A 182 -20.91 18.61 -2.81
C ASN A 182 -20.29 17.50 -1.94
N THR A 183 -21.13 16.59 -1.45
CA THR A 183 -20.76 15.46 -0.59
C THR A 183 -19.71 14.53 -1.20
N LYS A 184 -19.79 14.25 -2.52
CA LYS A 184 -18.80 13.43 -3.22
C LYS A 184 -17.42 14.08 -3.18
N LYS A 185 -17.34 15.39 -3.44
CA LYS A 185 -16.06 16.11 -3.44
C LYS A 185 -15.50 16.24 -2.02
N GLU A 186 -16.36 16.46 -1.04
CA GLU A 186 -16.00 16.46 0.37
C GLU A 186 -15.38 15.11 0.78
N LYS A 187 -16.04 14.00 0.42
CA LYS A 187 -15.51 12.64 0.66
C LYS A 187 -14.14 12.43 0.03
N GLU A 188 -13.93 12.84 -1.22
CA GLU A 188 -12.63 12.76 -1.89
C GLU A 188 -11.54 13.56 -1.15
N LEU A 189 -11.86 14.76 -0.67
CA LEU A 189 -10.93 15.63 0.05
C LEU A 189 -10.58 15.05 1.43
N LEU A 190 -11.58 14.59 2.17
CA LEU A 190 -11.40 13.94 3.46
C LEU A 190 -10.57 12.66 3.33
N LYS A 191 -10.87 11.81 2.34
CA LYS A 191 -10.06 10.62 2.05
C LYS A 191 -8.62 10.97 1.70
N SER A 192 -8.41 12.01 0.88
CA SER A 192 -7.05 12.48 0.54
C SER A 192 -6.28 12.92 1.78
N LEU A 193 -6.95 13.60 2.72
CA LEU A 193 -6.38 14.03 3.99
C LEU A 193 -5.92 12.84 4.85
N TRP A 194 -6.70 11.77 4.92
CA TRP A 194 -6.32 10.52 5.60
C TRP A 194 -5.17 9.81 4.93
N MET A 195 -5.14 9.79 3.60
CA MET A 195 -4.05 9.15 2.88
C MET A 195 -2.70 9.81 3.15
N LEU A 196 -2.66 11.10 3.54
CA LEU A 196 -1.42 11.75 3.99
C LEU A 196 -0.82 11.07 5.23
N THR A 197 -1.65 10.55 6.16
CA THR A 197 -1.13 9.85 7.35
C THR A 197 -0.71 8.41 7.03
N ARG A 198 -1.49 7.72 6.19
CA ARG A 198 -1.21 6.32 5.79
C ARG A 198 0.05 6.20 4.94
N LYS A 199 0.24 7.08 3.95
CA LYS A 199 1.43 7.09 3.09
C LYS A 199 2.71 7.32 3.89
N ASN A 200 2.63 8.08 4.99
CA ASN A 200 3.75 8.37 5.87
C ASN A 200 4.10 7.21 6.84
N THR A 201 3.18 6.27 7.11
CA THR A 201 3.45 5.14 8.02
C THR A 201 4.36 4.06 7.44
N ILE A 202 4.45 3.92 6.12
CA ILE A 202 5.12 2.80 5.46
C ILE A 202 6.45 3.27 4.82
N GLY A 203 7.46 3.57 5.64
CA GLY A 203 8.80 3.95 5.17
C GLY A 203 9.67 4.55 6.28
N ASN A 204 10.97 4.71 6.00
CA ASN A 204 11.94 5.34 6.90
C ASN A 204 11.86 6.88 6.79
N TYR A 205 10.64 7.43 6.81
CA TYR A 205 10.41 8.87 6.74
C TYR A 205 10.86 9.55 8.03
N PRO A 206 11.55 10.70 7.97
CA PRO A 206 11.98 11.43 9.16
C PRO A 206 10.81 12.01 9.96
N LEU A 207 9.63 12.14 9.33
CA LEU A 207 8.42 12.67 9.92
C LEU A 207 7.36 11.57 10.08
N HIS A 208 6.65 11.60 11.21
CA HIS A 208 5.41 10.89 11.45
C HIS A 208 4.24 11.88 11.33
N VAL A 209 3.34 11.65 10.38
CA VAL A 209 2.13 12.46 10.26
C VAL A 209 1.01 11.83 11.08
N SER A 210 0.46 12.60 12.02
CA SER A 210 -0.67 12.20 12.86
C SER A 210 -1.92 13.01 12.51
N LEU A 211 -3.09 12.36 12.61
CA LEU A 211 -4.41 12.97 12.39
C LEU A 211 -5.22 12.85 13.69
N GLY A 212 -5.76 13.98 14.15
CA GLY A 212 -6.77 14.04 15.20
C GLY A 212 -8.07 14.62 14.66
N ILE A 213 -9.20 14.06 15.10
CA ILE A 213 -10.54 14.55 14.75
C ILE A 213 -11.33 14.71 16.04
N GLY A 214 -11.80 15.92 16.31
CA GLY A 214 -12.80 16.22 17.36
C GLY A 214 -14.10 16.69 16.73
N ILE A 215 -15.23 16.40 17.38
CA ILE A 215 -16.55 16.87 16.96
C ILE A 215 -17.14 17.72 18.06
N GLN A 216 -17.73 18.84 17.69
CA GLN A 216 -18.45 19.71 18.60
C GLN A 216 -19.88 19.93 18.10
N ASP A 217 -20.84 20.02 19.02
CA ASP A 217 -22.20 20.45 18.71
C ASP A 217 -22.26 21.97 18.45
N LYS A 218 -23.47 22.48 18.18
CA LYS A 218 -23.71 23.92 17.97
C LYS A 218 -23.36 24.81 19.18
N ASN A 219 -23.25 24.22 20.37
CA ASN A 219 -22.91 24.91 21.61
C ASN A 219 -21.41 24.79 21.94
N GLY A 220 -20.61 24.15 21.08
CA GLY A 220 -19.19 23.90 21.30
C GLY A 220 -18.89 22.72 22.23
N GLN A 221 -19.91 21.96 22.66
CA GLN A 221 -19.72 20.79 23.52
C GLN A 221 -19.13 19.64 22.71
N ALA A 222 -18.16 18.93 23.28
CA ALA A 222 -17.55 17.78 22.64
C ALA A 222 -18.58 16.67 22.45
N VAL A 223 -18.68 16.16 21.23
CA VAL A 223 -19.56 15.05 20.86
C VAL A 223 -18.70 13.86 20.46
N HIS A 224 -19.07 12.67 20.93
CA HIS A 224 -18.41 11.45 20.50
C HIS A 224 -18.60 11.26 18.99
N ILE A 225 -17.57 10.83 18.25
CA ILE A 225 -17.63 10.72 16.78
C ILE A 225 -18.75 9.77 16.28
N ASN A 226 -19.14 8.79 17.08
CA ASN A 226 -20.27 7.90 16.77
C ASN A 226 -21.65 8.52 17.01
N GLN A 227 -21.74 9.66 17.70
CA GLN A 227 -22.96 10.41 18.00
C GLN A 227 -23.10 11.67 17.15
N ARG A 228 -22.29 11.79 16.11
CA ARG A 228 -22.20 12.98 15.27
C ARG A 228 -23.48 13.16 14.42
N GLN A 229 -23.92 14.39 14.23
CA GLN A 229 -25.15 14.73 13.50
C GLN A 229 -24.94 15.93 12.57
N GLN A 230 -25.84 16.10 11.60
CA GLN A 230 -25.80 17.24 10.68
C GLN A 230 -25.84 18.56 11.46
N GLY A 231 -24.97 19.51 11.08
CA GLY A 231 -24.81 20.79 11.80
C GLY A 231 -23.80 20.76 12.94
N HIS A 232 -23.20 19.60 13.26
CA HIS A 232 -22.01 19.55 14.12
C HIS A 232 -20.78 20.08 13.37
N THR A 233 -19.80 20.56 14.12
CA THR A 233 -18.53 21.06 13.58
C THR A 233 -17.42 20.05 13.83
N ALA A 234 -16.67 19.70 12.77
CA ALA A 234 -15.49 18.87 12.84
C ALA A 234 -14.23 19.72 12.95
N HIS A 235 -13.43 19.43 13.98
CA HIS A 235 -12.11 19.99 14.22
C HIS A 235 -11.07 18.95 13.88
N ILE A 236 -10.48 19.08 12.69
CA ILE A 236 -9.49 18.14 12.16
C ILE A 236 -8.11 18.77 12.30
N THR A 237 -7.17 18.04 12.88
CA THR A 237 -5.80 18.49 13.11
C THR A 237 -4.81 17.51 12.52
N LEU A 238 -3.95 17.96 11.61
CA LEU A 238 -2.81 17.19 11.12
C LEU A 238 -1.53 17.75 11.73
N ARG A 239 -0.64 16.87 12.20
CA ARG A 239 0.67 17.25 12.75
C ARG A 239 1.77 16.43 12.12
N GLY A 240 2.83 17.09 11.67
CA GLY A 240 4.10 16.46 11.33
C GLY A 240 5.00 16.41 12.55
N LEU A 241 5.35 15.21 13.02
CA LEU A 241 6.15 14.97 14.21
C LEU A 241 7.50 14.35 13.82
N ASP A 242 8.60 14.88 14.33
CA ASP A 242 9.95 14.35 14.05
C ASP A 242 10.14 12.98 14.72
N ARG A 243 10.35 11.92 13.93
CA ARG A 243 10.50 10.55 14.47
C ARG A 243 11.76 10.38 15.32
N ASN A 244 12.84 11.09 14.96
CA ASN A 244 14.15 10.90 15.58
C ASN A 244 14.35 11.81 16.79
N ASN A 245 13.52 12.84 16.95
CA ASN A 245 13.65 13.84 18.00
C ASN A 245 12.42 13.88 18.92
N ASN A 246 12.15 12.76 19.62
CA ASN A 246 11.07 12.63 20.61
C ASN A 246 9.68 13.09 20.12
N ARG A 247 9.39 12.91 18.82
CA ARG A 247 8.11 13.36 18.21
C ARG A 247 7.88 14.86 18.36
N LYS A 248 8.95 15.68 18.38
CA LYS A 248 8.83 17.15 18.39
C LYS A 248 8.00 17.59 17.18
N GLN A 249 6.95 18.37 17.43
CA GLN A 249 6.09 18.91 16.38
C GLN A 249 6.89 19.86 15.49
N LYS A 250 6.86 19.62 14.18
CA LYS A 250 7.48 20.48 13.15
C LYS A 250 6.46 21.41 12.52
N TRP A 251 5.25 20.92 12.30
CA TRP A 251 4.14 21.70 11.78
C TRP A 251 2.79 21.17 12.27
N GLU A 252 1.77 22.03 12.20
CA GLU A 252 0.38 21.71 12.51
C GLU A 252 -0.54 22.41 11.52
N VAL A 253 -1.53 21.68 10.99
CA VAL A 253 -2.61 22.23 10.17
C VAL A 253 -3.93 21.93 10.85
N LYS A 254 -4.64 22.99 11.27
CA LYS A 254 -5.99 22.91 11.83
C LYS A 254 -7.02 23.23 10.74
N ILE A 255 -8.05 22.40 10.67
CA ILE A 255 -9.18 22.52 9.76
C ILE A 255 -10.44 22.50 10.61
N VAL A 256 -11.24 23.55 10.49
CA VAL A 256 -12.60 23.60 11.06
C VAL A 256 -13.54 23.45 9.88
N HIS A 257 -14.38 22.41 9.91
CA HIS A 257 -15.22 22.03 8.79
C HIS A 257 -16.61 21.65 9.29
N GLN A 258 -17.66 22.14 8.65
CA GLN A 258 -19.03 21.71 8.90
C GLN A 258 -19.39 20.68 7.82
N PRO A 259 -19.45 19.38 8.14
CA PRO A 259 -19.62 18.37 7.10
C PRO A 259 -20.99 18.51 6.41
N ILE A 260 -20.98 18.36 5.08
CA ILE A 260 -22.20 18.35 4.27
C ILE A 260 -22.95 17.03 4.52
N ASP A 261 -22.22 15.93 4.68
CA ASP A 261 -22.73 14.65 5.14
C ASP A 261 -21.79 14.04 6.17
N MET A 262 -22.32 13.77 7.37
CA MET A 262 -21.55 13.19 8.46
C MET A 262 -21.11 11.74 8.19
N ASN A 263 -21.71 11.02 7.24
CA ASN A 263 -21.27 9.67 6.88
C ASN A 263 -19.83 9.66 6.34
N ASN A 264 -19.44 10.69 5.59
CA ASN A 264 -18.10 10.84 5.01
C ASN A 264 -16.99 10.85 6.07
N LEU A 265 -17.29 11.36 7.27
CA LEU A 265 -16.32 11.44 8.36
C LEU A 265 -16.11 10.10 9.09
N ALA A 266 -17.10 9.21 9.12
CA ALA A 266 -16.88 7.87 9.68
C ALA A 266 -16.07 6.99 8.73
N GLU A 267 -16.33 7.07 7.43
CA GLU A 267 -15.61 6.26 6.43
C GLU A 267 -14.10 6.53 6.46
N LEU A 268 -13.71 7.77 6.75
CA LEU A 268 -12.34 8.18 7.06
C LEU A 268 -11.63 7.29 8.09
N MET A 269 -12.36 6.71 9.06
CA MET A 269 -11.82 5.87 10.11
C MET A 269 -11.85 4.38 9.80
N TYR A 270 -12.71 3.95 8.87
CA TYR A 270 -12.96 2.53 8.58
C TYR A 270 -12.37 2.05 7.25
N GLU A 271 -11.84 2.94 6.40
CA GLU A 271 -11.03 2.63 5.21
C GLU A 271 -9.50 2.60 5.51
#